data_AF-A0A524ASZ9-F1
#
_entry.id   AF-A0A524ASZ9-F1
#
_cell.length_a   1.000
_cell.length_b   1.000
_cell.length_c   1.000
_cell.angle_alpha   90.00
_cell.angle_beta   90.00
_cell.angle_gamma   90.00
#
_symmetry.space_group_name_H-M   'P 1'
#
loop_
_entity.id
_entity.type
_entity.pdbx_description
1 polymer ?
#
loop_
_entity_poly.entity_id
_entity_poly.type
_entity_poly.pdbx_seq_one_letter_code
_entity_poly.pdbx_strand_id
1 'polypeptide(L)'
;MRVASDIGGTFTDLIYLDEVIGEVSLNKDGAIANVQWDFCHQAGKFISTQGYTFLRDKKTKRAVLVVEYTFPKAGTHTVACSVQDDQGGERTVVQVIEVR
;
A
#
# COMPACT_ATOMS: atom_id res chain seq x y z
N MET A 1 4.21 3.17 17.43
CA MET A 1 4.30 4.62 17.67
C MET A 1 4.72 5.24 16.36
N ARG A 2 3.83 6.00 15.69
CA ARG A 2 4.06 6.57 14.36
C ARG A 2 4.92 7.82 14.48
N VAL A 3 5.98 7.93 13.68
CA VAL A 3 6.72 9.19 13.50
C VAL A 3 6.32 9.73 12.13
N ALA A 4 5.21 10.48 12.09
CA ALA A 4 4.96 11.39 10.99
C ALA A 4 5.98 12.52 11.10
N SER A 5 6.77 12.75 10.06
CA SER A 5 7.63 13.93 9.99
C SER A 5 6.78 15.12 9.60
N ASP A 6 6.35 15.90 10.60
CA ASP A 6 5.67 17.18 10.38
C ASP A 6 6.68 18.20 9.85
N ILE A 7 6.63 18.44 8.54
CA ILE A 7 7.28 19.58 7.88
C ILE A 7 6.18 20.43 7.26
N GLY A 8 5.39 21.10 8.11
CA GLY A 8 4.65 22.32 7.74
C GLY A 8 3.75 22.19 6.52
N GLY A 9 2.71 21.35 6.61
CA GLY A 9 1.55 21.41 5.71
C GLY A 9 1.32 20.20 4.78
N THR A 10 2.12 19.13 4.90
CA THR A 10 1.94 17.90 4.13
C THR A 10 1.65 16.70 5.03
N PHE A 11 0.52 16.02 4.81
CA PHE A 11 0.10 14.84 5.56
C PHE A 11 0.72 13.58 4.96
N THR A 12 2.04 13.46 5.05
CA THR A 12 2.79 12.35 4.46
C THR A 12 2.95 11.22 5.46
N ASP A 13 2.69 9.99 5.03
CA ASP A 13 2.88 8.79 5.86
C ASP A 13 3.65 7.70 5.11
N LEU A 14 4.42 6.92 5.87
CA LEU A 14 5.10 5.71 5.39
C LEU A 14 4.23 4.50 5.70
N ILE A 15 3.84 3.79 4.64
CA ILE A 15 2.88 2.69 4.72
C ILE A 15 3.61 1.40 4.38
N TYR A 16 3.60 0.48 5.33
CA TYR A 16 4.21 -0.83 5.24
C TYR A 16 3.17 -1.86 4.79
N LEU A 17 3.52 -2.66 3.80
CA LEU A 17 2.60 -3.63 3.21
C LEU A 17 2.09 -4.64 4.24
N ASP A 18 2.98 -5.19 5.05
CA ASP A 18 2.68 -6.18 6.09
C ASP A 18 1.76 -5.64 7.19
N GLU A 19 1.79 -4.35 7.50
CA GLU A 19 0.81 -3.72 8.41
C GLU A 19 -0.61 -3.67 7.83
N VAL A 20 -0.73 -3.66 6.49
CA VAL A 20 -2.02 -3.57 5.79
C VAL A 20 -2.56 -4.96 5.47
N ILE A 21 -1.73 -5.86 4.95
CA ILE A 21 -2.17 -7.18 4.45
C ILE A 21 -1.86 -8.35 5.39
N GLY A 22 -1.03 -8.14 6.43
CA GLY A 22 -0.51 -9.18 7.30
C GLY A 22 0.66 -9.95 6.69
N GLU A 23 0.77 -11.25 6.98
CA GLU A 23 1.77 -12.11 6.34
C GLU A 23 1.59 -12.11 4.81
N VAL A 24 2.67 -11.76 4.15
CA VAL A 24 2.71 -11.34 2.75
C VAL A 24 2.69 -12.53 1.77
N SER A 25 3.03 -13.74 2.24
CA SER A 25 3.03 -14.96 1.44
C SER A 25 1.59 -15.47 1.24
N LEU A 26 1.08 -15.41 0.01
CA LEU A 26 -0.22 -15.99 -0.36
C LEU A 26 -0.08 -17.49 -0.67
N ASN A 27 1.02 -17.87 -1.32
CA ASN A 27 1.51 -19.24 -1.43
C ASN A 27 2.80 -19.40 -0.62
N LYS A 28 2.96 -20.53 0.08
CA LYS A 28 4.00 -20.79 1.10
C LYS A 28 5.44 -20.42 0.69
N ASP A 29 5.76 -20.62 -0.59
CA ASP A 29 7.09 -20.31 -1.17
C ASP A 29 7.02 -19.22 -2.26
N GLY A 30 5.87 -18.57 -2.41
CA GLY A 30 5.61 -17.52 -3.38
C GLY A 30 6.23 -16.19 -2.96
N ALA A 31 6.78 -15.48 -3.94
CA ALA A 31 7.25 -14.11 -3.76
C ALA A 31 6.20 -13.12 -4.29
N ILE A 32 6.06 -11.97 -3.62
CA ILE A 32 5.20 -10.92 -4.17
C ILE A 32 5.74 -10.47 -5.52
N ALA A 33 4.91 -10.69 -6.53
CA ALA A 33 5.15 -10.22 -7.87
C ALA A 33 4.67 -8.78 -7.99
N ASN A 34 3.45 -8.47 -7.55
CA ASN A 34 2.81 -7.17 -7.79
C ASN A 34 2.19 -6.59 -6.52
N VAL A 35 2.31 -5.27 -6.35
CA VAL A 35 1.62 -4.49 -5.32
C VAL A 35 0.98 -3.27 -5.99
N GLN A 36 -0.27 -2.99 -5.63
CA GLN A 36 -1.03 -1.82 -6.08
C GLN A 36 -1.72 -1.17 -4.88
N TRP A 37 -1.73 0.16 -4.84
CA TRP A 37 -2.37 0.92 -3.76
C TRP A 37 -3.50 1.80 -4.30
N ASP A 38 -4.61 1.86 -3.57
CA ASP A 38 -5.73 2.77 -3.75
C ASP A 38 -5.91 3.56 -2.45
N PHE A 39 -5.36 4.77 -2.38
CA PHE A 39 -5.39 5.62 -1.18
C PHE A 39 -6.70 6.40 -1.00
N CYS A 40 -7.62 6.32 -1.96
CA CYS A 40 -8.91 6.99 -1.93
C CYS A 40 -10.02 5.98 -2.24
N HIS A 41 -9.97 4.84 -1.55
CA HIS A 41 -10.80 3.70 -1.88
C HIS A 41 -12.28 4.01 -1.65
N GLN A 42 -13.08 3.75 -2.67
CA GLN A 42 -14.54 3.83 -2.62
C GLN A 42 -15.14 2.43 -2.65
N ALA A 43 -16.18 2.20 -1.83
CA ALA A 43 -16.80 0.90 -1.72
C ALA A 43 -17.21 0.33 -3.08
N GLY A 44 -16.81 -0.92 -3.34
CA GLY A 44 -17.19 -1.68 -4.53
C GLY A 44 -16.30 -1.48 -5.76
N LYS A 45 -15.24 -0.66 -5.70
CA LYS A 45 -14.29 -0.53 -6.83
C LYS A 45 -12.88 -0.23 -6.36
N PHE A 46 -11.94 -1.08 -6.76
CA PHE A 46 -10.50 -0.81 -6.60
C PHE A 46 -10.01 0.08 -7.76
N ILE A 47 -9.44 1.24 -7.43
CA ILE A 47 -8.83 2.14 -8.42
C ILE A 47 -7.41 2.48 -7.95
N SER A 48 -6.41 1.90 -8.59
CA SER A 48 -5.02 2.17 -8.24
C SER A 48 -4.71 3.67 -8.34
N THR A 49 -4.13 4.21 -7.27
CA THR A 49 -3.64 5.58 -7.24
C THR A 49 -2.51 5.73 -8.26
N GLN A 50 -2.55 6.80 -9.05
CA GLN A 50 -1.57 7.04 -10.10
C GLN A 50 -0.15 7.06 -9.52
N GLY A 51 0.75 6.30 -10.13
CA GLY A 51 2.13 6.16 -9.66
C GLY A 51 2.34 5.05 -8.62
N TYR A 52 1.26 4.43 -8.11
CA TYR A 52 1.33 3.34 -7.12
C TYR A 52 0.83 2.00 -7.66
N THR A 53 0.93 1.82 -8.98
CA THR A 53 0.58 0.58 -9.68
C THR A 53 1.84 -0.18 -10.06
N PHE A 54 1.94 -1.46 -9.67
CA PHE A 54 3.06 -2.35 -10.01
C PHE A 54 4.44 -1.80 -9.60
N LEU A 55 4.51 -1.20 -8.42
CA LEU A 55 5.75 -0.61 -7.91
C LEU A 55 6.85 -1.66 -7.76
N ARG A 56 7.99 -1.41 -8.40
CA ARG A 56 9.16 -2.28 -8.34
C ARG A 56 10.43 -1.47 -8.07
N ASP A 57 11.30 -2.03 -7.25
CA ASP A 57 12.65 -1.51 -7.11
C ASP A 57 13.40 -1.69 -8.43
N LYS A 58 14.03 -0.61 -8.92
CA LYS A 58 14.63 -0.59 -10.26
C LYS A 58 15.82 -1.55 -10.39
N LYS A 59 16.54 -1.78 -9.30
CA LYS A 59 17.77 -2.59 -9.26
C LYS A 59 17.46 -4.07 -9.11
N THR A 60 16.64 -4.43 -8.13
CA THR A 60 16.31 -5.81 -7.77
C THR A 60 15.11 -6.37 -8.52
N LYS A 61 14.29 -5.50 -9.15
CA LYS A 61 13.02 -5.84 -9.81
C LYS A 61 11.94 -6.39 -8.88
N ARG A 62 12.22 -6.47 -7.58
CA ARG A 62 11.28 -6.91 -6.54
C ARG A 62 10.19 -5.87 -6.31
N ALA A 63 9.02 -6.32 -5.87
CA ALA A 63 7.95 -5.42 -5.50
C ALA A 63 8.38 -4.50 -4.34
N VAL A 64 7.90 -3.26 -4.38
CA VAL A 64 8.11 -2.29 -3.30
C VAL A 64 7.08 -2.55 -2.20
N LEU A 65 7.55 -2.89 -1.00
CA LEU A 65 6.69 -3.26 0.14
C LEU A 65 6.47 -2.10 1.12
N VAL A 66 7.17 -0.98 0.93
CA VAL A 66 7.02 0.23 1.74
C VAL A 66 6.85 1.41 0.81
N VAL A 67 5.78 2.16 0.98
CA VAL A 67 5.46 3.31 0.13
C VAL A 67 5.27 4.56 0.98
N GLU A 68 5.66 5.69 0.43
CA GLU A 68 5.36 7.00 1.00
C GLU A 68 4.20 7.60 0.21
N TYR A 69 3.19 8.14 0.90
CA TYR A 69 2.07 8.83 0.27
C TYR A 69 1.70 10.10 1.03
N THR A 70 1.49 11.19 0.29
CA THR A 70 1.01 12.47 0.83
C THR A 70 -0.50 12.54 0.69
N PHE A 71 -1.20 12.45 1.81
CA PHE A 71 -2.63 12.58 1.87
C PHE A 71 -3.06 14.04 1.67
N PRO A 72 -4.22 14.28 1.03
CA PRO A 72 -4.71 15.63 0.77
C PRO A 72 -5.12 16.39 2.05
N LYS A 73 -5.37 15.66 3.15
CA LYS A 73 -5.75 16.19 4.47
C LYS A 73 -5.44 15.18 5.58
N ALA A 74 -5.26 15.66 6.81
CA ALA A 74 -5.34 14.84 8.00
C ALA A 74 -6.75 14.22 8.17
N GLY A 75 -6.79 13.18 8.99
CA GLY A 75 -7.98 12.45 9.38
C GLY A 75 -8.00 11.02 8.84
N THR A 76 -9.19 10.45 8.84
CA THR A 76 -9.42 9.06 8.48
C THR A 76 -9.48 8.87 6.97
N HIS A 77 -8.74 7.88 6.45
CA HIS A 77 -8.72 7.49 5.04
C HIS A 77 -8.99 5.99 4.90
N THR A 78 -9.77 5.62 3.89
CA THR A 78 -9.95 4.22 3.51
C THR A 78 -8.96 3.90 2.40
N VAL A 79 -8.04 2.99 2.68
CA VAL A 79 -6.98 2.56 1.78
C VAL A 79 -7.23 1.11 1.38
N ALA A 80 -7.08 0.79 0.11
CA ALA A 80 -7.04 -0.59 -0.35
C ALA A 80 -5.66 -0.93 -0.92
N CYS A 81 -5.23 -2.16 -0.70
CA CYS A 81 -4.00 -2.72 -1.26
C CYS A 81 -4.35 -4.02 -1.98
N SER A 82 -3.92 -4.17 -3.23
CA SER A 82 -4.00 -5.44 -3.95
C SER A 82 -2.61 -6.01 -4.18
N VAL A 83 -2.43 -7.28 -3.82
CA VAL A 83 -1.18 -8.02 -3.99
C VAL A 83 -1.39 -9.26 -4.82
N GLN A 84 -0.41 -9.55 -5.67
CA GLN A 84 -0.31 -10.82 -6.39
C GLN A 84 1.08 -11.41 -6.18
N ASP A 85 1.14 -12.71 -5.94
CA ASP A 85 2.40 -13.45 -5.94
C ASP A 85 2.73 -14.01 -7.33
N ASP A 86 3.91 -14.61 -7.45
CA ASP A 86 4.43 -15.22 -8.66
C ASP A 86 3.85 -16.62 -8.96
N GLN A 87 2.91 -17.10 -8.14
CA GLN A 87 2.25 -18.40 -8.27
C GLN A 87 0.73 -18.26 -8.50
N GLY A 88 0.26 -17.04 -8.77
CA GLY A 88 -1.14 -16.75 -9.11
C GLY A 88 -2.05 -16.51 -7.90
N GLY A 89 -1.49 -16.48 -6.69
CA GLY A 89 -2.22 -16.02 -5.50
C GLY A 89 -2.50 -14.52 -5.61
N GLU A 90 -3.74 -14.10 -5.33
CA GLU A 90 -4.14 -12.70 -5.28
C GLU A 90 -4.96 -12.41 -4.02
N ARG A 91 -4.75 -11.24 -3.43
CA ARG A 91 -5.56 -10.72 -2.31
C ARG A 91 -5.69 -9.22 -2.41
N THR A 92 -6.90 -8.71 -2.20
CA THR A 92 -7.14 -7.30 -1.93
C THR A 92 -7.57 -7.12 -0.48
N VAL A 93 -6.95 -6.18 0.23
CA VAL A 93 -7.29 -5.81 1.60
C VAL A 93 -7.71 -4.34 1.62
N VAL A 94 -8.78 -4.04 2.35
CA VAL A 94 -9.25 -2.68 2.60
C VAL A 94 -9.08 -2.38 4.08
N GLN A 95 -8.45 -1.26 4.41
CA GLN A 95 -8.18 -0.84 5.77
C GLN A 95 -8.50 0.65 5.94
N VAL A 96 -8.97 0.99 7.13
CA VAL A 96 -9.14 2.38 7.56
C VAL A 96 -7.93 2.80 8.37
N ILE A 97 -7.27 3.88 7.95
CA ILE A 97 -6.10 4.45 8.63
C ILE A 97 -6.37 5.90 9.06
N GLU A 98 -5.68 6.33 10.11
CA GLU A 98 -5.75 7.70 10.62
C GLU A 98 -4.42 8.43 10.35
N VAL A 99 -4.47 9.51 9.57
CA VAL A 99 -3.31 10.35 9.22
C VAL A 99 -3.38 11.64 10.02
N ARG A 100 -2.27 12.10 10.61
CA ARG A 100 -2.23 13.27 11.48
C ARG A 100 -1.39 14.39 10.89
#